data_AF-A0A1C5XDC7-F1
#
_entry.id   AF-A0A1C5XDC7-F1
#
_cell.length_a   1.000
_cell.length_b   1.000
_cell.length_c   1.000
_cell.angle_alpha   90.00
_cell.angle_beta   90.00
_cell.angle_gamma   90.00
#
_symmetry.space_group_name_H-M   'P 1'
#
loop_
_entity.id
_entity.type
_entity.pdbx_description
1 polymer ?
#
loop_
_entity_poly.entity_id
_entity_poly.type
_entity_poly.pdbx_seq_one_letter_code
_entity_poly.pdbx_strand_id
1 'polypeptide(L)'
;MLPIFLYLMLGVLFFVQFMETAGATEQKIHDRAKQMAVYAYASRKITDQDFHLGYSTFSGKEDEIDLVAAYRISSQMPVFSFGKPQIIQRGFVRAWTGRDFRKELQKEGNEESKEKVFVTAHGTVYHKSLKCTHLRLSVEQTTVTQAEARRNRYGAKYYACSCCKSGVGAAVYITDTGNRYHARLSCSGLKRTIREIPLSEAGKRKACSKCGG
;
A
#
# COMPACT_ATOMS: atom_id res chain seq x y z
N MET A 1 -14.98 -48.00 -39.76
CA MET A 1 -13.80 -47.53 -38.98
C MET A 1 -13.43 -46.08 -39.29
N LEU A 2 -13.30 -45.68 -40.56
CA LEU A 2 -13.01 -44.30 -40.97
C LEU A 2 -13.96 -43.19 -40.44
N PRO A 3 -15.30 -43.39 -40.34
CA PRO A 3 -16.19 -42.32 -39.89
C PRO A 3 -15.95 -41.96 -38.42
N ILE A 4 -15.88 -42.96 -37.53
CA ILE A 4 -15.71 -42.76 -36.08
C ILE A 4 -14.40 -42.02 -35.76
N PHE A 5 -13.33 -42.35 -36.48
CA PHE A 5 -12.04 -41.67 -36.33
C PHE A 5 -12.13 -40.18 -36.68
N LEU A 6 -12.85 -39.82 -37.75
CA LEU A 6 -13.07 -38.42 -38.12
C LEU A 6 -13.92 -37.66 -37.10
N TYR A 7 -14.97 -38.29 -36.56
CA TYR A 7 -15.79 -37.70 -35.48
C TYR A 7 -14.94 -37.44 -34.22
N LEU A 8 -14.06 -38.37 -33.86
CA LEU A 8 -13.16 -38.22 -32.71
C LEU A 8 -12.15 -37.10 -32.94
N MET A 9 -11.52 -37.06 -34.12
CA MET A 9 -10.56 -36.00 -34.48
C MET A 9 -11.21 -34.61 -34.44
N LEU A 10 -12.43 -34.47 -34.99
CA LEU A 10 -13.19 -33.21 -34.95
C LEU A 10 -13.60 -32.81 -33.53
N GLY A 11 -13.94 -33.78 -32.68
CA GLY A 11 -14.20 -33.56 -31.26
C GLY A 11 -12.97 -33.04 -30.51
N VAL A 12 -11.79 -33.59 -30.78
CA VAL A 12 -10.52 -33.11 -30.20
C VAL A 12 -10.22 -31.69 -30.65
N LEU A 13 -10.39 -31.36 -31.93
CA LEU A 13 -10.18 -30.00 -32.44
C LEU A 13 -11.13 -28.98 -31.81
N PHE A 14 -12.41 -29.34 -31.67
CA PHE A 14 -13.38 -28.48 -30.98
C PHE A 14 -13.02 -28.29 -29.50
N PHE A 15 -12.56 -29.34 -28.83
CA PHE A 15 -12.10 -29.27 -27.44
C PHE A 15 -10.88 -28.37 -27.29
N VAL A 16 -9.90 -28.45 -28.18
CA VAL A 16 -8.73 -27.55 -28.18
C VAL A 16 -9.17 -26.10 -28.37
N GLN A 17 -10.01 -25.82 -29.36
CA GLN A 17 -10.55 -24.48 -29.60
C GLN A 17 -11.34 -23.93 -28.39
N PHE A 18 -12.10 -24.80 -27.72
CA PHE A 18 -12.79 -24.48 -26.48
C PHE A 18 -11.80 -24.11 -25.37
N MET A 19 -10.76 -24.91 -25.16
CA MET A 19 -9.76 -24.66 -24.13
C MET A 19 -8.97 -23.36 -24.38
N GLU A 20 -8.62 -23.06 -25.63
CA GLU A 20 -7.96 -21.82 -26.01
C GLU A 20 -8.83 -20.59 -25.72
N THR A 21 -10.10 -20.63 -26.14
CA THR A 21 -11.04 -19.51 -25.93
C THR A 21 -11.38 -19.31 -24.45
N ALA A 22 -11.54 -20.39 -23.69
CA ALA A 22 -11.73 -20.33 -22.24
C ALA A 22 -10.48 -19.77 -21.54
N GLY A 23 -9.29 -20.26 -21.86
CA GLY A 23 -8.04 -19.78 -21.27
C GLY A 23 -7.74 -18.32 -21.59
N ALA A 24 -7.98 -17.88 -22.83
CA ALA A 24 -7.82 -16.47 -23.21
C ALA A 24 -8.82 -15.56 -22.47
N THR A 25 -10.04 -16.03 -22.23
CA THR A 25 -11.05 -15.28 -21.47
C THR A 25 -10.66 -15.20 -19.98
N GLU A 26 -10.14 -16.29 -19.41
CA GLU A 26 -9.63 -16.33 -18.05
C GLU A 26 -8.50 -15.31 -17.83
N GLN A 27 -7.52 -15.28 -18.73
CA GLN A 27 -6.43 -14.30 -18.67
C GLN A 27 -6.94 -12.86 -18.69
N LYS A 28 -7.92 -12.56 -19.56
CA LYS A 28 -8.55 -11.23 -19.63
C LYS A 28 -9.27 -10.88 -18.33
N ILE A 29 -10.03 -11.82 -17.75
CA ILE A 29 -10.71 -11.62 -16.46
C ILE A 29 -9.67 -11.33 -15.39
N HIS A 30 -8.60 -12.12 -15.31
CA HIS A 30 -7.55 -11.97 -14.31
C HIS A 30 -6.79 -10.63 -14.45
N ASP A 31 -6.46 -10.21 -15.66
CA ASP A 31 -5.77 -8.94 -15.90
C ASP A 31 -6.67 -7.74 -15.56
N ARG A 32 -7.95 -7.80 -15.94
CA ARG A 32 -8.95 -6.80 -15.54
C ARG A 32 -9.16 -6.78 -14.03
N ALA A 33 -9.19 -7.95 -13.39
CA ALA A 33 -9.30 -8.08 -11.94
C ALA A 33 -8.13 -7.40 -11.22
N LYS A 34 -6.91 -7.63 -11.69
CA LYS A 34 -5.72 -6.95 -11.16
C LYS A 34 -5.79 -5.44 -11.35
N GLN A 35 -6.16 -4.97 -12.54
CA GLN A 35 -6.31 -3.54 -12.79
C GLN A 35 -7.38 -2.92 -11.89
N MET A 36 -8.55 -3.55 -11.76
CA MET A 36 -9.64 -3.08 -10.91
C MET A 36 -9.28 -3.14 -9.42
N ALA A 37 -8.50 -4.14 -8.98
CA ALA A 37 -8.03 -4.22 -7.61
C ALA A 37 -7.02 -3.12 -7.27
N VAL A 38 -6.15 -2.74 -8.20
CA VAL A 38 -5.16 -1.64 -8.04
C VAL A 38 -5.84 -0.27 -8.12
N TYR A 39 -6.77 -0.09 -9.06
CA TYR A 39 -7.47 1.17 -9.28
C TYR A 39 -8.83 1.24 -8.61
N ALA A 40 -9.12 0.38 -7.62
CA ALA A 40 -10.41 0.32 -6.94
C ALA A 40 -10.85 1.66 -6.35
N TYR A 41 -9.89 2.52 -5.96
CA TYR A 41 -10.16 3.87 -5.46
C TYR A 41 -10.71 4.81 -6.56
N ALA A 42 -10.32 4.57 -7.82
CA ALA A 42 -10.66 5.38 -8.99
C ALA A 42 -11.77 4.75 -9.86
N SER A 43 -11.97 3.43 -9.78
CA SER A 43 -12.82 2.66 -10.69
C SER A 43 -14.32 2.70 -10.38
N ARG A 44 -14.80 3.71 -9.64
CA ARG A 44 -16.24 3.89 -9.37
C ARG A 44 -17.09 4.17 -10.63
N LYS A 45 -16.47 4.24 -11.81
CA LYS A 45 -17.09 4.68 -13.07
C LYS A 45 -16.52 4.00 -14.33
N ILE A 46 -16.19 2.71 -14.27
CA ILE A 46 -15.81 1.96 -15.47
C ILE A 46 -17.00 1.14 -15.94
N THR A 47 -17.85 1.77 -16.75
CA THR A 47 -18.79 1.07 -17.63
C THR A 47 -18.15 1.10 -19.01
N ASP A 48 -17.54 0.00 -19.45
CA ASP A 48 -16.90 -0.09 -20.75
C ASP A 48 -17.68 -1.07 -21.65
N GLN A 49 -17.84 -0.71 -22.92
CA GLN A 49 -19.05 -0.98 -23.70
C GLN A 49 -19.01 -2.22 -24.62
N ASP A 50 -17.93 -3.02 -24.63
CA ASP A 50 -17.81 -4.17 -25.56
C ASP A 50 -17.56 -5.54 -24.89
N PHE A 51 -17.75 -5.61 -23.57
CA PHE A 51 -17.72 -6.87 -22.81
C PHE A 51 -18.87 -6.81 -21.82
N HIS A 52 -19.85 -7.71 -21.93
CA HIS A 52 -21.02 -7.71 -21.05
C HIS A 52 -20.66 -8.15 -19.61
N LEU A 53 -19.98 -7.26 -18.89
CA LEU A 53 -19.80 -7.26 -17.44
C LEU A 53 -21.08 -6.78 -16.73
N GLY A 54 -22.26 -6.98 -17.33
CA GLY A 54 -23.54 -6.50 -16.80
C GLY A 54 -23.90 -7.07 -15.42
N TYR A 55 -23.17 -8.10 -14.97
CA TYR A 55 -23.34 -8.75 -13.67
C TYR A 55 -22.14 -8.58 -12.73
N SER A 56 -21.06 -7.90 -13.15
CA SER A 56 -19.94 -7.65 -12.24
C SER A 56 -20.38 -6.62 -11.21
N THR A 57 -20.46 -7.03 -9.96
CA THR A 57 -20.91 -6.16 -8.88
C THR A 57 -19.72 -5.81 -7.99
N PHE A 58 -19.60 -4.53 -7.65
CA PHE A 58 -18.69 -4.10 -6.59
C PHE A 58 -19.47 -4.11 -5.27
N SER A 59 -19.19 -5.09 -4.41
CA SER A 59 -19.81 -5.14 -3.09
C SER A 59 -19.04 -4.21 -2.16
N GLY A 60 -19.56 -3.00 -1.98
CA GLY A 60 -18.95 -1.98 -1.11
C GLY A 60 -18.84 -2.35 0.38
N LYS A 61 -19.44 -3.47 0.82
CA LYS A 61 -19.37 -3.93 2.21
C LYS A 61 -18.05 -4.64 2.55
N GLU A 62 -17.39 -5.27 1.58
CA GLU A 62 -16.23 -6.15 1.85
C GLU A 62 -14.99 -5.87 0.98
N ASP A 63 -15.00 -4.76 0.23
CA ASP A 63 -13.95 -4.42 -0.75
C ASP A 63 -13.70 -5.58 -1.73
N GLU A 64 -14.76 -6.30 -2.10
CA GLU A 64 -14.72 -7.44 -3.03
C GLU A 64 -15.26 -7.01 -4.42
N ILE A 65 -14.52 -7.40 -5.45
CA ILE A 65 -14.84 -7.19 -6.85
C ILE A 65 -15.20 -8.55 -7.43
N ASP A 66 -16.45 -8.69 -7.85
CA ASP A 66 -16.94 -9.88 -8.55
C ASP A 66 -17.00 -9.60 -10.05
N LEU A 67 -16.28 -10.40 -10.84
CA LEU A 67 -16.22 -10.30 -12.29
C LEU A 67 -16.93 -11.48 -12.91
N VAL A 68 -17.95 -11.20 -13.72
CA VAL A 68 -18.73 -12.22 -14.43
C VAL A 68 -18.62 -11.97 -15.93
N ALA A 69 -18.09 -12.95 -16.65
CA ALA A 69 -18.03 -12.97 -18.10
C ALA A 69 -19.02 -14.02 -18.64
N ALA A 70 -19.97 -13.59 -19.46
CA ALA A 70 -20.86 -14.49 -20.18
C ALA A 70 -20.56 -14.40 -21.69
N TYR A 71 -20.23 -15.52 -22.31
CA TYR A 71 -19.91 -15.58 -23.73
C TYR A 71 -20.43 -16.86 -24.38
N ARG A 72 -20.53 -16.85 -25.72
CA ARG A 72 -20.96 -18.02 -26.51
C ARG A 72 -19.82 -18.46 -27.39
N ILE A 73 -19.48 -19.74 -27.35
CA ILE A 73 -18.55 -20.33 -28.30
C ILE A 73 -19.37 -20.93 -29.45
N SER A 74 -19.04 -20.56 -30.67
CA SER A 74 -19.54 -21.23 -31.88
C SER A 74 -18.41 -22.03 -32.53
N SER A 75 -18.69 -23.29 -32.86
CA SER A 75 -17.79 -24.07 -33.71
C SER A 75 -17.68 -23.43 -35.10
N GLN A 76 -16.46 -23.34 -35.65
CA GLN A 76 -16.25 -22.92 -37.03
C GLN A 76 -16.38 -24.09 -38.03
N MET A 77 -16.64 -25.31 -37.53
CA MET A 77 -16.73 -26.52 -38.36
C MET A 77 -18.15 -26.68 -38.94
N PRO A 78 -18.34 -26.65 -40.27
CA PRO A 78 -19.67 -26.69 -40.91
C PRO A 78 -20.39 -28.04 -40.82
N VAL A 79 -19.71 -29.11 -40.41
CA VAL A 79 -20.23 -30.49 -40.40
C VAL A 79 -20.93 -30.85 -39.07
N PHE A 80 -20.74 -30.06 -38.01
CA PHE A 80 -21.29 -30.33 -36.69
C PHE A 80 -22.16 -29.18 -36.17
N SER A 81 -23.48 -29.41 -36.06
CA SER A 81 -24.43 -28.53 -35.37
C SER A 81 -24.38 -28.71 -33.85
N PHE A 82 -23.21 -28.61 -33.23
CA PHE A 82 -23.20 -28.27 -31.81
C PHE A 82 -23.77 -26.86 -31.71
N GLY A 83 -24.82 -26.67 -30.89
CA GLY A 83 -25.43 -25.36 -30.67
C GLY A 83 -24.40 -24.32 -30.19
N LYS A 84 -24.85 -23.11 -29.87
CA LYS A 84 -23.97 -22.07 -29.30
C LYS A 84 -24.07 -22.12 -27.78
N PRO A 85 -23.33 -23.01 -27.06
CA PRO A 85 -23.42 -23.07 -25.62
C PRO A 85 -23.01 -21.73 -25.03
N GLN A 86 -23.81 -21.28 -24.06
CA GLN A 86 -23.47 -20.12 -23.26
C GLN A 86 -22.59 -20.57 -22.11
N ILE A 87 -21.43 -19.94 -21.99
CA ILE A 87 -20.46 -20.17 -20.93
C ILE A 87 -20.47 -18.96 -20.02
N ILE A 88 -20.45 -19.23 -18.72
CA ILE A 88 -20.34 -18.20 -17.68
C ILE A 88 -19.08 -18.51 -16.91
N GLN A 89 -18.16 -17.55 -16.88
CA GLN A 89 -16.95 -17.58 -16.08
C GLN A 89 -17.02 -16.47 -15.03
N ARG A 90 -16.69 -16.81 -13.78
CA ARG A 90 -16.75 -15.88 -12.64
C ARG A 90 -15.41 -15.86 -11.92
N GLY A 91 -14.94 -14.67 -11.59
CA GLY A 91 -13.70 -14.45 -10.84
C GLY A 91 -13.91 -13.47 -9.70
N PHE A 92 -13.44 -13.84 -8.51
CA PHE A 92 -13.50 -13.01 -7.31
C PHE A 92 -12.11 -12.46 -7.01
N VAL A 93 -12.01 -11.14 -6.81
CA VAL A 93 -10.80 -10.53 -6.29
C VAL A 93 -11.12 -9.52 -5.21
N ARG A 94 -10.18 -9.38 -4.26
CA ARG A 94 -10.26 -8.35 -3.24
C ARG A 94 -9.55 -7.09 -3.72
N ALA A 95 -10.25 -5.96 -3.64
CA ALA A 95 -9.68 -4.66 -3.93
C ALA A 95 -8.58 -4.31 -2.91
N TRP A 96 -7.49 -3.71 -3.40
CA TRP A 96 -6.49 -3.12 -2.53
C TRP A 96 -6.88 -1.68 -2.24
N THR A 97 -7.64 -1.47 -1.16
CA THR A 97 -8.11 -0.13 -0.75
C THR A 97 -7.09 0.64 0.09
N GLY A 98 -5.88 0.09 0.29
CA GLY A 98 -4.89 0.61 1.21
C GLY A 98 -5.35 0.52 2.67
N ARG A 99 -4.49 0.94 3.62
CA ARG A 99 -4.95 1.17 4.99
C ARG A 99 -5.78 2.44 5.00
N ASP A 100 -7.09 2.26 4.90
CA ASP A 100 -8.04 3.34 5.08
C ASP A 100 -8.11 3.65 6.59
N PHE A 101 -7.19 4.50 7.07
CA PHE A 101 -7.11 4.89 8.49
C PHE A 101 -8.47 5.37 9.04
N ARG A 102 -9.35 5.88 8.15
CA ARG A 102 -10.72 6.29 8.48
C ARG A 102 -11.65 5.11 8.79
N LYS A 103 -11.52 3.97 8.09
CA LYS A 103 -12.26 2.73 8.37
C LYS A 103 -11.71 2.01 9.61
N GLU A 104 -10.39 2.07 9.86
CA GLU A 104 -9.79 1.61 11.12
C GLU A 104 -10.31 2.42 12.32
N LEU A 105 -10.38 3.75 12.20
CA LEU A 105 -11.01 4.63 13.21
C LEU A 105 -12.49 4.34 13.45
N GLN A 106 -13.24 3.86 12.45
CA GLN A 106 -14.66 3.50 12.60
C GLN A 106 -14.87 2.08 13.16
N LYS A 107 -13.98 1.13 12.86
CA LYS A 107 -14.01 -0.22 13.47
C LYS A 107 -13.52 -0.19 14.93
N GLU A 108 -12.65 0.75 15.28
CA GLU A 108 -12.29 1.07 16.67
C GLU A 108 -13.37 1.90 17.40
N GLY A 109 -14.49 2.25 16.74
CA GLY A 109 -15.55 3.08 17.32
C GLY A 109 -16.40 2.41 18.42
N ASN A 110 -16.02 1.21 18.88
CA ASN A 110 -16.63 0.55 20.03
C ASN A 110 -15.67 0.39 21.22
N GLU A 111 -14.43 0.88 21.12
CA GLU A 111 -13.65 1.23 22.30
C GLU A 111 -13.66 2.75 22.41
N GLU A 112 -14.06 3.25 23.58
CA GLU A 112 -13.96 4.65 23.97
C GLU A 112 -12.73 5.30 23.35
N SER A 113 -12.90 6.49 22.80
CA SER A 113 -11.84 7.31 22.20
C SER A 113 -10.78 7.64 23.26
N LYS A 114 -9.94 6.67 23.61
CA LYS A 114 -8.80 6.82 24.50
C LYS A 114 -7.84 7.72 23.76
N GLU A 115 -7.69 8.95 24.25
CA GLU A 115 -6.81 9.96 23.69
C GLU A 115 -5.43 9.33 23.39
N LYS A 116 -5.03 9.26 22.12
CA LYS A 116 -3.76 8.67 21.70
C LYS A 116 -2.63 9.70 21.86
N VAL A 117 -1.49 9.28 22.40
CA VAL A 117 -0.31 10.12 22.62
C VAL A 117 0.97 9.48 22.07
N PHE A 118 1.95 10.32 21.75
CA PHE A 118 3.23 9.93 21.19
C PHE A 118 4.32 9.97 22.26
N VAL A 119 5.06 8.88 22.39
CA VAL A 119 6.22 8.77 23.28
C VAL A 119 7.46 8.40 22.49
N THR A 120 8.62 8.86 22.94
CA THR A 120 9.91 8.39 22.41
C THR A 120 10.44 7.25 23.27
N ALA A 121 11.22 6.34 22.67
CA ALA A 121 11.73 5.15 23.37
C ALA A 121 12.41 5.43 24.72
N HIS A 122 13.09 6.57 24.86
CA HIS A 122 13.76 7.00 26.10
C HIS A 122 13.19 8.32 26.67
N GLY A 123 12.02 8.75 26.20
CA GLY A 123 11.41 10.01 26.63
C GLY A 123 10.69 9.90 27.97
N THR A 124 10.85 10.92 28.81
CA THR A 124 10.14 11.07 30.10
C THR A 124 8.80 11.79 29.98
N VAL A 125 8.49 12.32 28.79
CA VAL A 125 7.27 13.05 28.50
C VAL A 125 6.49 12.42 27.35
N TYR A 126 5.17 12.59 27.36
CA TYR A 126 4.31 12.27 26.22
C TYR A 126 3.95 13.54 25.43
N HIS A 127 3.65 13.36 24.15
CA HIS A 127 3.30 14.43 23.22
C HIS A 127 1.94 14.15 22.60
N LYS A 128 1.08 15.17 22.45
CA LYS A 128 -0.20 15.01 21.72
C LYS A 128 -0.07 15.23 20.21
N SER A 129 1.07 15.73 19.73
CA SER A 129 1.28 16.06 18.32
C SER A 129 2.64 15.61 17.81
N LEU A 130 2.66 14.85 16.70
CA LEU A 130 3.87 14.51 15.94
C LEU A 130 4.60 15.73 15.38
N LYS A 131 3.90 16.87 15.26
CA LYS A 131 4.48 18.14 14.79
C LYS A 131 5.23 18.89 15.91
N CYS A 132 5.26 18.36 17.14
CA CYS A 132 6.01 18.98 18.23
C CYS A 132 7.49 19.09 17.87
N THR A 133 8.08 20.27 18.08
CA THR A 133 9.51 20.53 17.84
C THR A 133 10.44 19.62 18.64
N HIS A 134 9.96 19.08 19.76
CA HIS A 134 10.71 18.11 20.58
C HIS A 134 10.70 16.70 19.99
N LEU A 135 9.78 16.39 19.07
CA LEU A 135 9.76 15.14 18.31
C LEU A 135 10.42 15.30 16.96
N ARG A 136 10.00 16.32 16.19
CA ARG A 136 10.50 16.58 14.84
C ARG A 136 11.76 17.45 14.90
N LEU A 137 12.94 16.84 14.78
CA LEU A 137 14.18 17.61 14.59
C LEU A 137 14.13 18.32 13.24
N SER A 138 14.60 19.56 13.20
CA SER A 138 15.00 20.19 11.95
C SER A 138 16.34 19.60 11.54
N VAL A 139 16.34 18.81 10.45
CA VAL A 139 17.55 18.20 9.90
C VAL A 139 17.88 18.89 8.59
N GLU A 140 19.08 19.43 8.49
CA GLU A 140 19.61 20.11 7.30
C GLU A 140 20.80 19.32 6.76
N GLN A 141 20.90 19.21 5.44
CA GLN A 141 22.05 18.64 4.75
C GLN A 141 23.05 19.75 4.42
N THR A 142 24.31 19.55 4.78
CA THR A 142 25.41 20.51 4.57
C THR A 142 26.72 19.76 4.28
N THR A 143 27.83 20.47 4.14
CA THR A 143 29.18 19.89 4.00
C THR A 143 29.93 19.97 5.32
N VAL A 144 30.99 19.17 5.48
CA VAL A 144 31.81 19.17 6.72
C VAL A 144 32.39 20.56 6.99
N THR A 145 32.94 21.21 5.97
CA THR A 145 33.53 22.55 6.07
C THR A 145 32.50 23.61 6.50
N GLN A 146 31.29 23.55 5.94
CA GLN A 146 30.19 24.43 6.35
C GLN A 146 29.70 24.13 7.77
N ALA A 147 29.61 22.86 8.17
CA ALA A 147 29.23 22.48 9.52
C ALA A 147 30.24 22.99 10.56
N GLU A 148 31.54 22.93 10.28
CA GLU A 148 32.60 23.43 11.17
C GLU A 148 32.60 24.97 11.29
N ALA A 149 32.27 25.67 10.19
CA ALA A 149 32.15 27.12 10.17
C ALA A 149 30.88 27.61 10.90
N ARG A 150 29.78 26.85 10.84
CA ARG A 150 28.50 27.20 11.47
C ARG A 150 28.50 26.96 12.98
N ARG A 151 27.53 27.58 13.64
CA ARG A 151 27.17 27.31 15.04
C ARG A 151 25.72 26.92 15.12
N ASN A 152 25.38 26.08 16.08
CA ASN A 152 23.99 25.73 16.34
C ASN A 152 23.24 26.91 16.95
N ARG A 153 21.93 26.75 17.18
CA ARG A 153 21.07 27.79 17.77
C ARG A 153 21.53 28.31 19.13
N TYR A 154 22.35 27.53 19.84
CA TYR A 154 22.90 27.86 21.16
C TYR A 154 24.36 28.34 21.08
N GLY A 155 24.90 28.59 19.88
CA GLY A 155 26.27 29.07 19.68
C GLY A 155 27.35 27.98 19.75
N ALA A 156 26.98 26.70 19.88
CA ALA A 156 27.95 25.60 19.96
C ALA A 156 28.49 25.19 18.59
N LYS A 157 29.74 24.73 18.56
CA LYS A 157 30.40 24.11 17.39
C LYS A 157 29.83 22.73 17.11
N TYR A 158 29.84 22.32 15.84
CA TYR A 158 29.51 20.97 15.43
C TYR A 158 30.74 20.07 15.41
N TYR A 159 30.60 18.85 15.93
CA TYR A 159 31.66 17.83 15.95
C TYR A 159 31.21 16.56 15.22
N ALA A 160 32.16 15.71 14.83
CA ALA A 160 31.84 14.41 14.25
C ALA A 160 30.99 13.56 15.22
N CYS A 161 29.98 12.89 14.69
CA CYS A 161 29.24 11.90 15.44
C CYS A 161 30.08 10.62 15.63
N SER A 162 30.23 10.17 16.88
CA SER A 162 30.93 8.94 17.24
C SER A 162 30.22 7.68 16.72
N CYS A 163 28.89 7.68 16.69
CA CYS A 163 28.09 6.52 16.27
C CYS A 163 28.21 6.20 14.78
N CYS A 164 28.33 7.22 13.92
CA CYS A 164 28.36 7.03 12.47
C CYS A 164 29.71 7.40 11.84
N LYS A 165 30.78 7.51 12.66
CA LYS A 165 32.17 7.80 12.27
C LYS A 165 32.23 8.81 11.12
N SER A 166 31.70 10.00 11.39
CA SER A 166 31.44 11.01 10.36
C SER A 166 32.75 11.59 9.81
N GLY A 167 33.14 11.17 8.61
CA GLY A 167 34.35 11.69 7.93
C GLY A 167 34.54 11.25 6.48
N VAL A 168 33.56 10.60 5.84
CA VAL A 168 33.75 9.94 4.53
C VAL A 168 32.61 10.28 3.54
N GLY A 169 32.07 11.50 3.56
CA GLY A 169 30.96 11.87 2.68
C GLY A 169 30.98 13.31 2.22
N ALA A 170 30.58 13.55 0.96
CA ALA A 170 30.42 14.88 0.39
C ALA A 170 29.33 15.71 1.10
N ALA A 171 28.40 15.04 1.79
CA ALA A 171 27.34 15.67 2.56
C ALA A 171 27.18 15.04 3.96
N VAL A 172 26.89 15.88 4.94
CA VAL A 172 26.59 15.54 6.33
C VAL A 172 25.26 16.18 6.74
N TYR A 173 24.64 15.62 7.76
CA TYR A 173 23.37 16.08 8.30
C TYR A 173 23.60 16.71 9.67
N ILE A 174 23.12 17.92 9.85
CA ILE A 174 23.16 18.65 11.12
C ILE A 174 21.75 18.95 11.60
N THR A 175 21.63 19.26 12.89
CA THR A 175 20.39 19.77 13.47
C THR A 175 20.64 21.13 14.10
N ASP A 176 19.62 21.97 14.14
CA ASP A 176 19.70 23.32 14.71
C ASP A 176 19.99 23.35 16.21
N THR A 177 19.64 22.27 16.91
CA THR A 177 19.74 22.12 18.36
C THR A 177 20.88 21.19 18.79
N GLY A 178 21.30 20.26 17.94
CA GLY A 178 22.43 19.36 18.21
C GLY A 178 23.79 20.04 18.04
N ASN A 179 24.84 19.37 18.49
CA ASN A 179 26.24 19.80 18.32
C ASN A 179 27.08 18.75 17.57
N ARG A 180 26.42 17.83 16.86
CA ARG A 180 27.08 16.80 16.07
C ARG A 180 26.57 16.80 14.65
N TYR A 181 27.47 16.58 13.70
CA TYR A 181 27.12 16.27 12.32
C TYR A 181 27.16 14.76 12.09
N HIS A 182 26.29 14.27 11.21
CA HIS A 182 26.07 12.85 10.96
C HIS A 182 26.26 12.50 9.49
N ALA A 183 26.83 11.33 9.20
CA ALA A 183 27.02 10.88 7.82
C ALA A 183 25.73 10.35 7.15
N ARG A 184 24.73 9.93 7.93
CA ARG A 184 23.49 9.30 7.42
C ARG A 184 22.28 9.72 8.25
N LEU A 185 21.13 9.92 7.59
CA LEU A 185 19.84 10.18 8.25
C LEU A 185 19.38 9.04 9.17
N SER A 186 19.84 7.81 8.91
CA SER A 186 19.54 6.62 9.71
C SER A 186 20.38 6.48 10.98
N CYS A 187 21.30 7.41 11.26
CA CYS A 187 22.11 7.39 12.47
C CYS A 187 21.22 7.38 13.72
N SER A 188 21.52 6.51 14.69
CA SER A 188 20.77 6.42 15.96
C SER A 188 20.75 7.74 16.73
N GLY A 189 21.79 8.56 16.60
CA GLY A 189 21.84 9.92 17.17
C GLY A 189 20.87 10.93 16.53
N LEU A 190 20.36 10.66 15.31
CA LEU A 190 19.33 11.46 14.64
C LEU A 190 17.94 10.82 14.74
N LYS A 191 17.88 9.49 14.67
CA LYS A 191 16.61 8.74 14.68
C LYS A 191 15.99 8.78 16.08
N ARG A 192 14.78 9.35 16.18
CA ARG A 192 13.91 9.18 17.34
C ARG A 192 12.90 8.08 17.03
N THR A 193 12.98 6.95 17.75
CA THR A 193 11.94 5.92 17.67
C THR A 193 10.72 6.41 18.43
N ILE A 194 9.69 6.82 17.70
CA ILE A 194 8.41 7.31 18.24
C ILE A 194 7.41 6.14 18.23
N ARG A 195 6.66 5.98 19.32
CA ARG A 195 5.56 5.04 19.45
C ARG A 195 4.30 5.80 19.79
N GLU A 196 3.18 5.37 19.21
CA GLU A 196 1.84 5.84 19.55
C GLU A 196 1.25 4.86 20.55
N ILE A 197 0.79 5.39 21.69
CA ILE A 197 0.20 4.62 22.78
C ILE A 197 -1.06 5.33 23.29
N PRO A 198 -2.06 4.61 23.85
CA PRO A 198 -3.15 5.23 24.59
C PRO A 198 -2.61 6.07 25.77
N LEU A 199 -3.27 7.20 26.10
CA LEU A 199 -2.88 8.04 27.24
C LEU A 199 -2.85 7.25 28.57
N SER A 200 -3.73 6.27 28.74
CA SER A 200 -3.73 5.37 29.90
C SER A 200 -2.42 4.59 30.07
N GLU A 201 -1.72 4.29 28.96
CA GLU A 201 -0.43 3.59 28.96
C GLU A 201 0.76 4.55 29.10
N ALA A 202 0.54 5.87 29.04
CA ALA A 202 1.60 6.85 29.24
C ALA A 202 2.20 6.77 30.66
N GLY A 203 1.46 6.21 31.61
CA GLY A 203 1.91 5.94 32.98
C GLY A 203 2.25 7.23 33.73
N LYS A 204 3.42 7.29 34.36
CA LYS A 204 3.90 8.47 35.12
C LYS A 204 4.56 9.56 34.25
N ARG A 205 4.49 9.47 32.92
CA ARG A 205 5.11 10.46 32.04
C ARG A 205 4.35 11.77 32.10
N LYS A 206 5.09 12.88 32.19
CA LYS A 206 4.49 14.22 32.20
C LYS A 206 4.08 14.63 30.78
N ALA A 207 3.09 15.51 30.69
CA ALA A 207 2.74 16.14 29.42
C ALA A 207 3.90 17.01 28.93
N CYS A 208 4.15 17.03 27.62
CA CYS A 208 5.15 17.93 27.05
C CYS A 208 4.70 19.39 27.21
N SER A 209 5.58 20.25 27.72
CA SER A 209 5.30 21.68 27.95
C SER A 209 4.85 22.48 26.72
N LYS A 210 5.11 22.00 25.49
CA LYS A 210 4.72 22.69 24.24
C LYS A 210 3.45 22.13 23.58
N CYS A 211 3.12 20.86 23.81
CA CYS A 211 2.01 20.21 23.10
C CYS A 211 1.15 19.33 24.01
N GLY A 212 1.33 19.44 25.32
CA GLY A 212 0.67 18.62 26.32
C GLY A 212 -0.62 19.21 26.88
N GLY A 213 -0.85 20.52 26.67
CA GLY A 213 -1.84 21.30 27.42
C GLY A 213 -1.15 22.16 28.45
#